data_AF-A0A4R2MDA6-F1
#
_entry.id   AF-A0A4R2MDA6-F1
#
_cell.length_a   1.000
_cell.length_b   1.000
_cell.length_c   1.000
_cell.angle_alpha   90.00
_cell.angle_beta   90.00
_cell.angle_gamma   90.00
#
_symmetry.space_group_name_H-M   'P 1'
#
loop_
_entity.id
_entity.type
_entity.pdbx_description
1 polymer ?
#
loop_
_entity_poly.entity_id
_entity_poly.type
_entity_poly.pdbx_seq_one_letter_code
_entity_poly.pdbx_strand_id
1 'polypeptide(L)'
;MTARTPASGHLGRQARTVAFVLLAVLAGAGCATDSSRRPVPETVTVDPDKPKRVRFVVHGDPGLKKYPEILAPPLPSSEKIREGMRRHAADLLAERGLCPHGFTGPDIVWAYEYARLTSHFIVECTE
;
A
#
# COMPACT_ATOMS: atom_id res chain seq x y z
N MET A 1 38.31 13.78 74.39
CA MET A 1 39.08 13.14 73.30
C MET A 1 38.11 12.75 72.18
N THR A 2 38.50 12.98 70.93
CA THR A 2 37.75 12.86 69.66
C THR A 2 37.61 11.42 69.14
N ALA A 3 36.50 11.10 68.45
CA ALA A 3 36.41 10.28 67.22
C ALA A 3 34.92 10.09 66.82
N ARG A 4 34.41 10.71 65.74
CA ARG A 4 34.36 10.29 64.32
C ARG A 4 33.41 9.13 63.99
N THR A 5 32.41 9.48 63.16
CA THR A 5 31.43 8.67 62.42
C THR A 5 32.08 7.59 61.52
N PRO A 6 31.31 6.59 61.04
CA PRO A 6 30.98 6.65 59.63
C PRO A 6 29.50 6.36 59.30
N ALA A 7 29.03 7.09 58.30
CA ALA A 7 27.75 6.91 57.63
C ALA A 7 27.80 5.69 56.70
N SER A 8 26.70 4.94 56.60
CA SER A 8 26.45 4.03 55.48
C SER A 8 24.96 3.71 55.42
N GLY A 9 24.25 4.33 54.48
CA GLY A 9 22.83 4.06 54.31
C GLY A 9 22.19 4.84 53.18
N HIS A 10 22.76 4.85 51.97
CA HIS A 10 22.04 5.45 50.83
C HIS A 10 22.36 4.90 49.43
N LEU A 11 23.03 3.74 49.29
CA LEU A 11 23.41 3.22 47.96
C LEU A 11 22.45 2.19 47.35
N GLY A 12 21.58 1.54 48.14
CA GLY A 12 20.74 0.44 47.64
C GLY A 12 19.46 0.84 46.89
N ARG A 13 18.96 2.06 47.11
CA ARG A 13 17.62 2.47 46.63
C ARG A 13 17.62 3.16 45.27
N GLN A 14 18.77 3.71 44.84
CA GLN A 14 18.89 4.39 43.54
C GLN A 14 19.07 3.41 42.36
N ALA A 15 19.66 2.23 42.58
CA ALA A 15 19.92 1.27 41.51
C ALA A 15 18.63 0.65 40.92
N ARG A 16 17.57 0.49 41.72
CA ARG A 16 16.29 -0.08 41.27
C ARG A 16 15.49 0.86 40.38
N THR A 17 15.57 2.17 40.61
CA THR A 17 14.79 3.16 39.85
C THR A 17 15.36 3.37 38.44
N VAL A 18 16.68 3.28 38.28
CA VAL A 18 17.35 3.47 36.98
C VAL A 18 17.08 2.29 36.04
N ALA A 19 17.01 1.06 36.56
CA ALA A 19 16.73 -0.13 35.76
C ALA A 19 15.33 -0.14 35.12
N PHE A 20 14.32 0.38 35.83
CA PHE A 20 12.95 0.46 35.29
C PHE A 20 12.78 1.54 34.20
N VAL A 21 13.53 2.65 34.29
CA VAL A 21 13.49 3.70 33.27
C VAL A 21 14.13 3.22 31.96
N LEU A 22 15.24 2.47 32.03
CA LEU A 22 15.93 1.96 30.85
C LEU A 22 15.11 0.92 30.06
N LEU A 23 14.33 0.08 30.74
CA LEU A 23 13.43 -0.89 30.10
C LEU A 23 12.21 -0.22 29.43
N ALA A 24 11.71 0.88 29.99
CA ALA A 24 10.63 1.65 29.39
C ALA A 24 11.05 2.40 28.11
N VAL A 25 12.32 2.80 28.00
CA VAL A 25 12.86 3.47 26.80
C VAL A 25 13.11 2.49 25.65
N LEU A 26 13.49 1.24 25.94
CA LEU A 26 13.76 0.22 24.92
C LEU A 26 12.48 -0.40 24.31
N ALA A 27 11.34 -0.34 25.00
CA ALA A 27 10.04 -0.76 24.45
C ALA A 27 9.43 0.27 23.47
N GLY A 28 10.01 1.48 23.36
CA GLY A 28 9.56 2.54 22.47
C GLY A 28 10.12 2.45 21.04
N ALA A 29 11.08 1.56 20.77
CA ALA A 29 11.52 1.23 19.42
C ALA A 29 10.50 0.30 18.75
N GLY A 30 9.23 0.72 18.71
CA GLY A 30 8.30 0.20 17.74
C GLY A 30 8.93 0.45 16.38
N CYS A 31 9.25 -0.62 15.65
CA CYS A 31 9.48 -0.54 14.22
C CYS A 31 8.32 0.23 13.63
N ALA A 32 8.53 1.52 13.36
CA ALA A 32 7.68 2.28 12.49
C ALA A 32 7.74 1.53 11.16
N THR A 33 6.73 0.72 10.89
CA THR A 33 6.45 0.25 9.53
C THR A 33 6.40 1.50 8.70
N ASP A 34 7.42 1.62 7.85
CA ASP A 34 7.72 2.80 7.09
C ASP A 34 6.51 3.22 6.25
N SER A 35 5.73 4.17 6.77
CA SER A 35 4.64 4.82 6.05
C SER A 35 5.16 5.71 4.93
N SER A 36 6.49 5.84 4.78
CA SER A 36 7.15 6.60 3.71
C SER A 36 7.22 5.87 2.37
N ARG A 37 6.62 4.68 2.21
CA ARG A 37 6.28 4.21 0.85
C ARG A 37 5.25 5.16 0.26
N ARG A 38 5.74 6.26 -0.33
CA ARG A 38 4.94 7.17 -1.15
C ARG A 38 4.11 6.31 -2.09
N PRO A 39 2.79 6.57 -2.19
CA PRO A 39 1.98 5.98 -3.23
C PRO A 39 2.70 6.28 -4.55
N VAL A 40 3.11 5.24 -5.26
CA VAL A 40 3.64 5.44 -6.60
C VAL A 40 2.42 5.77 -7.46
N PRO A 41 2.45 6.89 -8.21
CA PRO A 41 1.28 7.37 -8.93
C PRO A 41 0.89 6.38 -10.03
N GLU A 42 -0.41 6.17 -10.16
CA GLU A 42 -0.96 5.36 -11.25
C GLU A 42 -0.67 6.02 -12.60
N THR A 43 -0.19 5.22 -13.54
CA THR A 43 0.16 5.71 -14.88
C THR A 43 -0.85 5.19 -15.89
N VAL A 44 -1.42 6.09 -16.69
CA VAL A 44 -2.27 5.75 -17.84
C VAL A 44 -1.68 6.40 -19.07
N THR A 45 -1.34 5.58 -20.06
CA THR A 45 -0.69 6.00 -21.30
C THR A 45 -1.45 5.47 -22.50
N VAL A 46 -1.68 6.33 -23.50
CA VAL A 46 -2.17 5.92 -24.82
C VAL A 46 -0.97 5.50 -25.66
N ASP A 47 -1.07 4.35 -26.34
CA ASP A 47 -0.04 3.87 -27.25
C ASP A 47 -0.02 4.77 -28.52
N PRO A 48 1.09 5.43 -28.87
CA PRO A 48 1.15 6.32 -30.02
C PRO A 48 0.95 5.59 -31.36
N ASP A 49 1.33 4.31 -31.44
CA ASP A 49 1.17 3.49 -32.64
C ASP A 49 -0.22 2.85 -32.71
N LYS A 50 -0.92 2.80 -31.57
CA LYS A 50 -2.25 2.20 -31.42
C LYS A 50 -3.14 3.12 -30.59
N PRO A 51 -3.72 4.20 -31.17
CA PRO A 51 -4.42 5.23 -30.41
C PRO A 51 -5.68 4.75 -29.68
N LYS A 52 -6.25 3.60 -30.08
CA LYS A 52 -7.35 2.95 -29.36
C LYS A 52 -6.89 2.20 -28.11
N ARG A 53 -5.59 1.93 -27.97
CA ARG A 53 -5.04 1.11 -26.91
C ARG A 53 -4.56 1.98 -25.76
N VAL A 54 -5.12 1.75 -24.58
CA VAL A 54 -4.75 2.46 -23.36
C VAL A 54 -4.14 1.47 -22.38
N ARG A 55 -2.93 1.78 -21.91
CA ARG A 55 -2.16 0.99 -20.96
C ARG A 55 -2.22 1.61 -19.58
N PHE A 56 -2.43 0.77 -18.58
CA PHE A 56 -2.49 1.11 -17.17
C PHE A 56 -1.35 0.43 -16.43
N VAL A 57 -0.75 1.16 -15.49
CA VAL A 57 0.17 0.65 -14.49
C VAL A 57 -0.34 1.12 -13.13
N VAL A 58 -0.89 0.19 -12.36
CA VAL A 58 -1.48 0.45 -11.04
C VAL A 58 -0.86 -0.46 -9.99
N HIS A 59 -0.95 -0.07 -8.71
CA HIS A 59 -0.39 -0.87 -7.62
C HIS A 59 -1.46 -1.70 -6.92
N GLY A 60 -1.22 -3.00 -6.83
CA GLY A 60 -2.13 -3.99 -6.28
C GLY A 60 -3.42 -4.07 -7.07
N ASP A 61 -4.53 -4.24 -6.34
CA ASP A 61 -5.86 -4.39 -6.90
C ASP A 61 -6.80 -3.24 -6.49
N PRO A 62 -6.61 -2.01 -7.02
CA PRO A 62 -7.39 -0.85 -6.60
C PRO A 62 -8.90 -1.06 -6.77
N GLY A 63 -9.29 -1.79 -7.81
CA GLY A 63 -10.69 -2.15 -8.05
C GLY A 63 -11.35 -2.94 -6.92
N LEU A 64 -10.68 -3.95 -6.36
CA LEU A 64 -11.26 -4.71 -5.25
C LEU A 64 -11.39 -3.88 -3.96
N LYS A 65 -10.51 -2.89 -3.79
CA LYS A 65 -10.52 -2.00 -2.63
C LYS A 65 -11.60 -0.92 -2.74
N LYS A 66 -11.82 -0.40 -3.95
CA LYS A 66 -12.80 0.64 -4.27
C LYS A 66 -14.23 0.10 -4.41
N TYR A 67 -14.38 -1.13 -4.92
CA TYR A 67 -15.66 -1.80 -5.18
C TYR A 67 -15.77 -3.10 -4.36
N PRO A 68 -15.93 -3.02 -3.02
CA PRO A 68 -15.97 -4.21 -2.17
C PRO A 68 -17.14 -5.15 -2.47
N GLU A 69 -18.21 -4.68 -3.11
CA GLU A 69 -19.36 -5.48 -3.54
C GLU A 69 -18.98 -6.59 -4.54
N ILE A 70 -17.87 -6.45 -5.26
CA ILE A 70 -17.33 -7.48 -6.17
C ILE A 70 -16.90 -8.74 -5.40
N LEU A 71 -16.61 -8.62 -4.11
CA LEU A 71 -16.20 -9.74 -3.28
C LEU A 71 -17.37 -10.64 -2.88
N ALA A 72 -18.62 -10.13 -2.93
CA ALA A 72 -19.81 -10.83 -2.45
C ALA A 72 -20.24 -12.04 -3.32
N PRO A 73 -20.24 -11.95 -4.67
CA PRO A 73 -20.54 -13.10 -5.51
C PRO A 73 -19.54 -14.27 -5.32
N PRO A 74 -19.97 -15.53 -5.47
CA PRO A 74 -19.09 -16.70 -5.40
C PRO A 74 -18.31 -16.90 -6.72
N LEU A 75 -17.71 -15.84 -7.24
CA LEU A 75 -16.87 -15.88 -8.44
C LEU A 75 -15.43 -16.28 -8.09
N PRO A 76 -14.69 -16.92 -9.02
CA PRO A 76 -13.26 -17.11 -8.90
C PRO A 76 -12.53 -15.79 -8.65
N SER A 77 -11.47 -15.81 -7.83
CA SER A 77 -10.70 -14.60 -7.50
C SER A 77 -10.23 -13.84 -8.75
N SER A 78 -9.80 -14.56 -9.79
CA SER A 78 -9.36 -13.98 -11.06
C SER A 78 -10.45 -13.16 -11.76
N GLU A 79 -11.71 -13.62 -11.71
CA GLU A 79 -12.85 -12.89 -12.28
C GLU A 79 -13.20 -11.66 -11.44
N LYS A 80 -13.14 -11.78 -10.12
CA LYS A 80 -13.31 -10.64 -9.20
C LYS A 80 -12.28 -9.55 -9.49
N ILE A 81 -11.01 -9.93 -9.65
CA ILE A 81 -9.96 -8.97 -9.95
C ILE A 81 -10.17 -8.37 -11.34
N ARG A 82 -10.57 -9.18 -12.33
CA ARG A 82 -10.90 -8.69 -13.67
C ARG A 82 -12.00 -7.63 -13.66
N GLU A 83 -13.08 -7.89 -12.95
CA GLU A 83 -14.19 -6.95 -12.80
C GLU A 83 -13.74 -5.69 -12.04
N GLY A 84 -12.95 -5.85 -10.97
CA GLY A 84 -12.39 -4.74 -10.22
C GLY A 84 -11.53 -3.82 -11.10
N MET A 85 -10.60 -4.40 -11.86
CA MET A 85 -9.75 -3.64 -12.79
C MET A 85 -10.58 -2.97 -13.90
N ARG A 86 -11.62 -3.64 -14.41
CA ARG A 86 -12.51 -3.06 -15.41
C ARG A 86 -13.19 -1.80 -14.89
N ARG A 87 -13.78 -1.84 -13.70
CA ARG A 87 -14.43 -0.66 -13.10
C ARG A 87 -13.43 0.46 -12.82
N HIS A 88 -12.26 0.11 -12.27
CA HIS A 88 -11.20 1.07 -12.03
C HIS A 88 -10.72 1.75 -13.33
N ALA A 89 -10.60 0.99 -14.41
CA ALA A 89 -10.27 1.52 -15.73
C ALA A 89 -11.35 2.47 -16.24
N ALA A 90 -12.63 2.12 -16.09
CA ALA A 90 -13.75 2.95 -16.52
C ALA A 90 -13.72 4.33 -15.87
N ASP A 91 -13.48 4.39 -14.56
CA ASP A 91 -13.38 5.67 -13.84
C ASP A 91 -12.20 6.51 -14.33
N LEU A 92 -11.00 5.91 -14.45
CA LEU A 92 -9.82 6.62 -14.92
C LEU A 92 -9.92 7.10 -16.37
N LEU A 93 -10.56 6.32 -17.24
CA LEU A 93 -10.82 6.71 -18.62
C LEU A 93 -11.79 7.90 -18.67
N ALA A 94 -12.88 7.84 -17.90
CA ALA A 94 -13.85 8.92 -17.81
C ALA A 94 -13.21 10.21 -17.27
N GLU A 95 -12.42 10.13 -16.20
CA GLU A 95 -11.69 11.27 -15.61
C GLU A 95 -10.71 11.93 -16.61
N ARG A 96 -10.16 11.14 -17.54
CA ARG A 96 -9.19 11.61 -18.55
C ARG A 96 -9.82 11.96 -19.89
N GLY A 97 -11.14 11.82 -20.05
CA GLY A 97 -11.83 12.03 -21.31
C GLY A 97 -11.43 11.03 -22.41
N LEU A 98 -11.09 9.80 -22.04
CA LEU A 98 -10.70 8.72 -22.95
C LEU A 98 -11.83 7.69 -23.11
N CYS A 99 -11.85 7.00 -24.26
CA CYS A 99 -12.81 5.94 -24.59
C CYS A 99 -14.30 6.31 -24.34
N PRO A 100 -14.83 7.40 -24.93
CA PRO A 100 -16.20 7.87 -24.66
C PRO A 100 -17.31 6.88 -25.07
N HIS A 101 -17.02 5.98 -26.01
CA HIS A 101 -17.95 4.96 -26.50
C HIS A 101 -17.79 3.60 -25.80
N GLY A 102 -16.99 3.54 -24.74
CA GLY A 102 -16.66 2.31 -24.01
C GLY A 102 -15.33 1.70 -24.42
N PHE A 103 -15.05 0.51 -23.89
CA PHE A 103 -13.81 -0.22 -24.12
C PHE A 103 -14.00 -1.74 -23.94
N THR A 104 -13.09 -2.52 -24.52
CA THR A 104 -12.95 -3.96 -24.28
C THR A 104 -11.76 -4.27 -23.36
N GLY A 105 -11.76 -5.46 -22.75
CA GLY A 105 -10.78 -5.88 -21.74
C GLY A 105 -11.28 -5.76 -20.29
N PRO A 106 -10.38 -5.66 -19.29
CA PRO A 106 -8.94 -5.63 -19.43
C PRO A 106 -8.33 -7.02 -19.66
N ASP A 107 -7.30 -7.07 -20.51
CA ASP A 107 -6.32 -8.17 -20.51
C ASP A 107 -5.28 -7.86 -19.42
N ILE A 108 -5.34 -8.61 -18.31
CA ILE A 108 -4.54 -8.30 -17.12
C ILE A 108 -3.22 -9.08 -17.16
N VAL A 109 -2.13 -8.35 -17.04
CA VAL A 109 -0.78 -8.87 -16.83
C VAL A 109 -0.30 -8.45 -15.44
N TRP A 110 -0.13 -9.43 -14.56
CA TRP A 110 0.37 -9.19 -13.21
C TRP A 110 1.90 -9.18 -13.26
N ALA A 111 2.53 -8.14 -12.73
CA ALA A 111 3.97 -8.08 -12.58
C ALA A 111 4.35 -7.86 -11.11
N TYR A 112 5.40 -8.55 -10.67
CA TYR A 112 6.07 -8.20 -9.43
C TYR A 112 7.19 -7.22 -9.77
N GLU A 113 6.95 -5.94 -9.55
CA GLU A 113 8.00 -4.91 -9.66
C GLU A 113 8.47 -4.54 -8.25
N TYR A 114 9.77 -4.70 -7.98
CA TYR A 114 10.43 -4.23 -6.75
C TYR A 114 9.70 -4.62 -5.43
N ALA A 115 9.29 -5.88 -5.30
CA ALA A 115 8.54 -6.40 -4.15
C ALA A 115 7.19 -5.70 -3.87
N ARG A 116 6.60 -5.08 -4.89
CA ARG A 116 5.20 -4.60 -4.89
C ARG A 116 4.44 -5.33 -5.98
N LEU A 117 3.19 -5.68 -5.68
CA LEU A 117 2.27 -6.16 -6.70
C LEU A 117 1.93 -4.95 -7.59
N THR A 118 2.30 -5.00 -8.86
CA THR A 118 1.95 -3.99 -9.86
C THR A 118 1.12 -4.67 -10.95
N SER A 119 -0.07 -4.14 -11.19
CA SER A 119 -0.97 -4.65 -12.21
C SER A 119 -0.79 -3.80 -13.47
N HIS A 120 -0.36 -4.47 -14.55
CA HIS A 120 -0.27 -3.87 -15.88
C HIS A 120 -1.42 -4.42 -16.69
N PHE A 121 -2.30 -3.55 -17.17
CA PHE A 121 -3.40 -4.03 -18.00
C PHE A 121 -3.67 -3.08 -19.15
N ILE A 122 -4.28 -3.63 -20.18
CA ILE A 122 -4.59 -2.93 -21.41
C ILE A 122 -6.09 -3.01 -21.65
N VAL A 123 -6.64 -1.91 -22.14
CA VAL A 123 -7.99 -1.84 -22.71
C VAL A 123 -7.91 -1.31 -24.13
N GLU A 124 -8.93 -1.62 -24.93
CA GLU A 124 -9.08 -1.07 -26.27
C GLU A 124 -10.38 -0.28 -26.35
N CYS A 125 -10.31 1.03 -26.65
CA CYS A 125 -11.47 1.88 -26.83
C CYS A 125 -12.30 1.38 -28.02
N THR A 126 -13.62 1.33 -27.84
CA THR A 126 -14.58 1.05 -28.92
C THR A 126 -14.91 2.33 -29.70
N GLU A 127 -15.36 2.17 -30.94
CA GLU A 127 -15.88 3.25 -31.80
C GLU A 127 -17.34 3.55 -31.51
#